data_AF-A0A1B9NRR7-F1
#
_entry.id   AF-A0A1B9NRR7-F1
#
_cell.length_a   1.000
_cell.length_b   1.000
_cell.length_c   1.000
_cell.angle_alpha   90.00
_cell.angle_beta   90.00
_cell.angle_gamma   90.00
#
_symmetry.space_group_name_H-M   'P 1'
#
loop_
_entity.id
_entity.type
_entity.pdbx_description
1 polymer ?
#
loop_
_entity_poly.entity_id
_entity_poly.type
_entity_poly.pdbx_seq_one_letter_code
_entity_poly.pdbx_strand_id
1 'polypeptide(L)'
;MPSKYQPQVSAWREDLHKGIYTTKSHLSNNKKLRYANDDYCEFSRRSMGLGYFSRWITIICLSILILLSVFVLYIVIPHIPVSTHKALVIPSCVLVLFMFYLLTQFFFYLSYAPEDCPIRFNRKTGKVYIYDHFILYFGSWATFTLSPLKVKEITVKEFNWADIQGCMTSVSVPLASGGMVRSYRLECVVCEPNTTKVIDHFLLAAGSSLGYEWMWINSYMAFSDNNLDAEFMPEEEFTWPIKVNWPEEIDKKSKASSLEEYQKIDAEYKKIKE
;
A
#
# COMPACT_ATOMS: atom_id res chain seq x y z
N MET A 1 20.87 -17.97 7.42
CA MET A 1 20.07 -18.19 8.65
C MET A 1 18.65 -17.78 8.34
N PRO A 2 17.60 -18.45 8.84
CA PRO A 2 16.22 -17.99 8.68
C PRO A 2 15.95 -16.73 9.52
N SER A 3 14.86 -16.00 9.24
CA SER A 3 14.44 -14.88 10.08
C SER A 3 14.19 -15.34 11.51
N LYS A 4 14.55 -14.50 12.48
CA LYS A 4 14.20 -14.77 13.89
C LYS A 4 12.71 -14.54 14.17
N TYR A 5 11.99 -13.85 13.27
CA TYR A 5 10.58 -13.51 13.40
C TYR A 5 9.67 -14.59 12.80
N GLN A 6 8.62 -14.98 13.52
CA GLN A 6 7.75 -16.11 13.17
C GLN A 6 6.26 -15.76 13.25
N PRO A 7 5.42 -16.11 12.25
CA PRO A 7 5.78 -16.78 11.00
C PRO A 7 6.68 -15.92 10.11
N GLN A 8 7.57 -16.59 9.37
CA GLN A 8 8.50 -15.91 8.47
C GLN A 8 7.75 -15.27 7.29
N VAL A 9 8.16 -14.05 6.95
CA VAL A 9 7.67 -13.34 5.76
C VAL A 9 8.08 -14.08 4.49
N SER A 10 7.18 -14.12 3.51
CA SER A 10 7.44 -14.77 2.23
C SER A 10 8.67 -14.17 1.53
N ALA A 11 9.50 -15.04 0.95
CA ALA A 11 10.70 -14.66 0.21
C ALA A 11 11.68 -13.74 0.97
N TRP A 12 11.73 -13.91 2.29
CA TRP A 12 12.69 -13.25 3.19
C TRP A 12 14.15 -13.42 2.74
N ARG A 13 14.95 -12.39 3.01
CA ARG A 13 16.38 -12.33 2.70
C ARG A 13 17.23 -12.04 3.93
N GLU A 14 16.87 -11.01 4.68
CA GLU A 14 17.61 -10.56 5.86
C GLU A 14 16.71 -9.79 6.83
N ASP A 15 17.03 -9.86 8.12
CA ASP A 15 16.46 -9.00 9.14
C ASP A 15 17.31 -7.74 9.24
N LEU A 16 16.69 -6.57 9.16
CA LEU A 16 17.38 -5.29 9.23
C LEU A 16 17.64 -4.90 10.68
N HIS A 17 18.77 -4.24 10.90
CA HIS A 17 19.10 -3.67 12.20
C HIS A 17 18.11 -2.56 12.57
N LYS A 18 17.72 -2.47 13.83
CA LYS A 18 16.86 -1.38 14.32
C LYS A 18 17.67 -0.55 15.32
N GLY A 19 18.01 0.67 14.93
CA GLY A 19 18.90 1.54 15.70
C GLY A 19 19.39 2.73 14.88
N ILE A 20 20.18 3.59 15.51
CA ILE A 20 20.75 4.76 14.85
C ILE A 20 21.87 4.32 13.92
N TYR A 21 21.83 4.81 12.69
CA TYR A 21 22.86 4.54 11.69
C TYR A 21 23.82 5.72 11.58
N THR A 22 25.11 5.48 11.84
CA THR A 22 26.17 6.46 11.63
C THR A 22 26.84 6.21 10.29
N THR A 23 26.44 6.95 9.26
CA THR A 23 27.07 6.96 7.94
C THR A 23 27.84 8.26 7.70
N LYS A 24 28.83 8.22 6.81
CA LYS A 24 29.56 9.43 6.38
C LYS A 24 28.72 10.35 5.49
N SER A 25 27.78 9.78 4.74
CA SER A 25 26.82 10.51 3.91
C SER A 25 25.48 10.65 4.64
N HIS A 26 24.69 11.65 4.22
CA HIS A 26 23.30 11.76 4.66
C HIS A 26 22.52 10.48 4.32
N LEU A 27 21.65 10.07 5.24
CA LEU A 27 20.66 9.02 5.05
C LEU A 27 19.57 9.56 4.15
N SER A 28 19.20 8.81 3.12
CA SER A 28 18.19 9.27 2.17
C SER A 28 16.81 8.67 2.42
N ASN A 29 15.78 9.51 2.33
CA ASN A 29 14.39 9.08 2.30
C ASN A 29 13.92 8.62 0.90
N ASN A 30 14.80 8.62 -0.11
CA ASN A 30 14.52 8.26 -1.50
C ASN A 30 13.36 9.05 -2.14
N LYS A 31 13.21 10.34 -1.78
CA LYS A 31 12.15 11.23 -2.26
C LYS A 31 10.74 10.72 -1.98
N LYS A 32 10.56 9.93 -0.92
CA LYS A 32 9.23 9.43 -0.50
C LYS A 32 8.64 10.23 0.65
N LEU A 33 9.42 11.16 1.20
CA LEU A 33 8.99 11.98 2.32
C LEU A 33 7.96 13.02 1.84
N ARG A 34 6.74 12.94 2.36
CA ARG A 34 5.65 13.88 2.07
C ARG A 34 5.64 15.05 3.05
N TYR A 35 5.97 14.75 4.31
CA TYR A 35 6.00 15.72 5.39
C TYR A 35 6.95 15.24 6.49
N ALA A 36 7.64 16.16 7.14
CA ALA A 36 8.38 15.89 8.37
C ALA A 36 8.42 17.14 9.23
N ASN A 37 8.19 16.96 10.53
CA ASN A 37 8.43 17.97 11.54
C ASN A 37 9.01 17.31 12.81
N ASP A 38 8.99 18.02 13.93
CA ASP A 38 9.52 17.53 15.19
C ASP A 38 8.67 16.46 15.89
N ASP A 39 7.43 16.28 15.46
CA ASP A 39 6.47 15.38 16.08
C ASP A 39 6.26 14.10 15.26
N TYR A 40 6.01 14.26 13.96
CA TYR A 40 5.78 13.17 13.03
C TYR A 40 6.35 13.40 11.63
N CYS A 41 6.57 12.30 10.91
CA CYS A 41 6.84 12.30 9.48
C CYS A 41 5.84 11.43 8.74
N GLU A 42 5.59 11.75 7.47
CA GLU A 42 4.70 11.01 6.57
C GLU A 42 5.48 10.53 5.34
N PHE A 43 5.52 9.22 5.12
CA PHE A 43 6.12 8.58 3.96
C PHE A 43 5.05 8.10 2.98
N SER A 44 5.27 8.37 1.69
CA SER A 44 4.57 7.71 0.59
C SER A 44 5.07 6.29 0.44
N ARG A 45 4.16 5.35 0.18
CA ARG A 45 4.51 3.94 -0.07
C ARG A 45 4.33 3.51 -1.51
N ARG A 46 3.68 4.34 -2.33
CA ARG A 46 3.43 4.00 -3.72
C ARG A 46 4.44 4.67 -4.63
N SER A 47 5.11 3.88 -5.45
CA SER A 47 6.20 4.35 -6.31
C SER A 47 5.78 4.77 -7.73
N MET A 48 4.49 4.70 -8.08
CA MET A 48 4.01 5.15 -9.40
C MET A 48 2.51 5.41 -9.36
N GLY A 49 2.14 6.69 -9.35
CA GLY A 49 0.81 7.16 -9.72
C GLY A 49 0.69 7.17 -11.24
N LEU A 50 -0.49 6.80 -11.75
CA LEU A 50 -0.82 7.06 -13.15
C LEU A 50 -1.23 8.53 -13.20
N GLY A 51 -0.36 9.40 -13.74
CA GLY A 51 -0.60 10.85 -13.74
C GLY A 51 -2.00 11.20 -14.25
N TYR A 52 -2.55 12.32 -13.77
CA TYR A 52 -3.95 12.74 -13.97
C TYR A 52 -4.51 12.44 -15.37
N PHE A 53 -3.79 12.88 -16.41
CA PHE A 53 -4.20 12.72 -17.81
C PHE A 53 -4.28 11.25 -18.24
N SER A 54 -3.26 10.45 -17.90
CA SER A 54 -3.21 9.03 -18.25
C SER A 54 -4.30 8.23 -17.52
N ARG A 55 -4.60 8.61 -16.26
CA ARG A 55 -5.70 8.01 -15.50
C ARG A 55 -7.06 8.25 -16.17
N TRP A 56 -7.35 9.48 -16.56
CA TRP A 56 -8.61 9.81 -17.24
C TRP A 56 -8.76 9.11 -18.59
N ILE A 57 -7.71 9.08 -19.42
CA ILE A 57 -7.74 8.32 -20.67
C ILE A 57 -8.04 6.85 -20.40
N THR A 58 -7.37 6.25 -19.40
CA THR A 58 -7.58 4.85 -19.06
C THR A 58 -9.02 4.59 -18.61
N ILE A 59 -9.60 5.47 -17.79
CA ILE A 59 -11.01 5.37 -17.36
C ILE A 59 -11.96 5.45 -18.56
N ILE A 60 -11.73 6.36 -19.51
CA ILE A 60 -12.56 6.49 -20.72
C ILE A 60 -12.44 5.24 -21.58
N CYS A 61 -11.21 4.76 -21.84
CA CYS A 61 -10.98 3.53 -22.60
C CYS A 61 -11.66 2.32 -21.96
N LEU A 62 -11.57 2.18 -20.62
CA LEU A 62 -12.24 1.11 -19.89
C LEU A 62 -13.76 1.23 -19.98
N SER A 63 -14.31 2.44 -19.89
CA SER A 63 -15.75 2.68 -20.04
C SER A 63 -16.24 2.22 -21.40
N ILE A 64 -15.49 2.55 -22.47
CA ILE A 64 -15.79 2.11 -23.83
C ILE A 64 -15.70 0.58 -23.93
N LEU A 65 -14.66 -0.04 -23.39
CA LEU A 65 -14.50 -1.51 -23.40
C LEU A 65 -15.63 -2.22 -22.65
N ILE A 66 -16.06 -1.69 -21.50
CA ILE A 66 -17.19 -2.22 -20.74
C ILE A 66 -18.47 -2.13 -21.58
N LEU A 67 -18.76 -0.96 -22.19
CA LEU A 67 -19.93 -0.78 -23.06
C LEU A 67 -19.90 -1.70 -24.28
N LEU A 68 -18.74 -1.83 -24.94
CA LEU A 68 -18.55 -2.75 -26.07
C LEU A 68 -18.78 -4.22 -25.64
N SER A 69 -18.31 -4.61 -24.46
CA SER A 69 -18.53 -5.98 -23.95
C SER A 69 -20.02 -6.28 -23.74
N VAL A 70 -20.78 -5.32 -23.21
CA VAL A 70 -22.23 -5.43 -23.03
C VAL A 70 -22.94 -5.46 -24.38
N PHE A 71 -22.51 -4.62 -25.33
CA PHE A 71 -23.08 -4.59 -26.68
C PHE A 71 -22.86 -5.91 -27.43
N VAL A 72 -21.65 -6.48 -27.35
CA VAL A 72 -21.34 -7.79 -27.94
C VAL A 72 -22.21 -8.88 -27.31
N LEU A 73 -22.35 -8.90 -25.98
CA LEU A 73 -23.25 -9.85 -25.32
C LEU A 73 -24.69 -9.70 -25.80
N TYR A 74 -25.19 -8.47 -25.92
CA TYR A 74 -26.55 -8.18 -26.37
C TYR A 74 -26.81 -8.66 -27.80
N ILE A 75 -25.86 -8.49 -28.72
CA ILE A 75 -26.00 -8.94 -30.11
C ILE A 75 -25.80 -10.45 -30.23
N VAL A 76 -24.82 -11.02 -29.54
CA VAL A 76 -24.42 -12.42 -29.73
C VAL A 76 -25.38 -13.39 -29.04
N ILE A 77 -25.85 -13.09 -27.83
CA ILE A 77 -26.71 -14.00 -27.04
C ILE A 77 -27.98 -14.44 -27.81
N PRO A 78 -28.76 -13.54 -28.46
CA PRO A 78 -29.99 -13.93 -29.15
C PRO A 78 -29.77 -14.82 -30.39
N HIS A 79 -28.58 -14.77 -31.00
CA HIS A 79 -28.26 -15.47 -32.24
C HIS A 79 -27.60 -16.84 -32.02
N ILE A 80 -27.33 -17.21 -30.78
CA ILE A 80 -26.73 -18.52 -30.46
C ILE A 80 -27.85 -19.58 -30.40
N PRO A 81 -27.87 -20.58 -31.30
CA PRO A 81 -28.79 -21.70 -31.19
C PRO A 81 -28.40 -22.57 -29.99
N VAL A 82 -29.11 -22.36 -28.89
CA VAL A 82 -28.87 -23.00 -27.59
C VAL A 82 -28.98 -24.53 -27.66
N SER A 83 -29.65 -25.11 -28.66
CA SER A 83 -29.79 -26.57 -28.80
C SER A 83 -28.50 -27.29 -29.19
N THR A 84 -27.60 -26.65 -29.94
CA THR A 84 -26.54 -27.34 -30.69
C THR A 84 -25.14 -27.15 -30.10
N HIS A 85 -24.92 -26.08 -29.32
CA HIS A 85 -23.59 -25.67 -28.86
C HIS A 85 -23.48 -25.36 -27.36
N LYS A 86 -24.38 -25.89 -26.51
CA LYS A 86 -24.42 -25.59 -25.04
C LYS A 86 -23.04 -25.69 -24.36
N ALA A 87 -22.26 -26.71 -24.71
CA ALA A 87 -20.95 -26.98 -24.11
C ALA A 87 -19.90 -25.90 -24.39
N LEU A 88 -20.05 -25.10 -25.44
CA LEU A 88 -19.15 -23.97 -25.76
C LEU A 88 -19.73 -22.63 -25.31
N VAL A 89 -21.05 -22.48 -25.38
CA VAL A 89 -21.75 -21.23 -25.09
C VAL A 89 -21.68 -20.87 -23.60
N ILE A 90 -21.99 -21.83 -22.71
CA ILE A 90 -21.97 -21.61 -21.26
C ILE A 90 -20.59 -21.14 -20.77
N PRO A 91 -19.46 -21.84 -21.05
CA PRO A 91 -18.16 -21.38 -20.60
C PRO A 91 -17.76 -20.04 -21.23
N SER A 92 -18.17 -19.76 -22.47
CA SER A 92 -17.91 -18.46 -23.12
C SER A 92 -18.65 -17.32 -22.42
N CYS A 93 -19.92 -17.51 -22.06
CA CYS A 93 -20.68 -16.53 -21.28
C CYS A 93 -20.06 -16.29 -19.89
N VAL A 94 -19.63 -17.36 -19.19
CA VAL A 94 -18.95 -17.24 -17.90
C VAL A 94 -17.64 -16.47 -18.03
N LEU A 95 -16.85 -16.73 -19.08
CA LEU A 95 -15.60 -16.01 -19.35
C LEU A 95 -15.87 -14.52 -19.59
N VAL A 96 -16.88 -14.17 -20.39
CA VAL A 96 -17.21 -12.75 -20.64
C VAL A 96 -17.70 -12.07 -19.37
N LEU A 97 -18.53 -12.72 -18.55
CA LEU A 97 -18.96 -12.18 -17.26
C LEU A 97 -17.78 -11.97 -16.30
N PHE A 98 -16.83 -12.91 -16.27
CA PHE A 98 -15.61 -12.79 -15.48
C PHE A 98 -14.73 -11.64 -15.98
N MET A 99 -14.55 -11.48 -17.29
CA MET A 99 -13.83 -10.35 -17.87
C MET A 99 -14.53 -9.02 -17.57
N PHE A 100 -15.86 -8.96 -17.69
CA PHE A 100 -16.66 -7.80 -17.31
C PHE A 100 -16.47 -7.44 -15.83
N TYR A 101 -16.46 -8.44 -14.94
CA TYR A 101 -16.16 -8.25 -13.53
C TYR A 101 -14.77 -7.65 -13.31
N LEU A 102 -13.72 -8.20 -13.96
CA LEU A 102 -12.35 -7.67 -13.85
C LEU A 102 -12.22 -6.25 -14.41
N LEU A 103 -12.86 -5.94 -15.54
CA LEU A 103 -12.88 -4.60 -16.11
C LEU A 103 -13.58 -3.62 -15.17
N THR A 104 -14.70 -4.04 -14.58
CA THR A 104 -15.44 -3.25 -13.59
C THR A 104 -14.58 -3.00 -12.34
N GLN A 105 -13.91 -4.03 -11.81
CA GLN A 105 -12.95 -3.89 -10.70
C GLN A 105 -11.88 -2.84 -11.02
N PHE A 106 -11.28 -2.92 -12.20
CA PHE A 106 -10.22 -1.98 -12.60
C PHE A 106 -10.76 -0.55 -12.79
N PHE A 107 -11.97 -0.40 -13.34
CA PHE A 107 -12.63 0.88 -13.46
C PHE A 107 -12.89 1.53 -12.09
N PHE A 108 -13.47 0.79 -11.13
CA PHE A 108 -13.73 1.31 -9.78
C PHE A 108 -12.41 1.62 -9.05
N TYR A 109 -11.38 0.81 -9.25
CA TYR A 109 -10.05 1.07 -8.73
C TYR A 109 -9.47 2.40 -9.23
N LEU A 110 -9.44 2.60 -10.54
CA LEU A 110 -8.98 3.87 -11.11
C LEU A 110 -9.92 5.03 -10.79
N SER A 111 -11.19 4.81 -10.45
CA SER A 111 -12.11 5.91 -10.17
C SER A 111 -12.14 6.34 -8.71
N TYR A 112 -11.84 5.44 -7.77
CA TYR A 112 -12.06 5.68 -6.33
C TYR A 112 -10.89 5.33 -5.42
N ALA A 113 -9.93 4.51 -5.87
CA ALA A 113 -8.79 4.16 -5.02
C ALA A 113 -7.94 5.42 -4.75
N PRO A 114 -7.66 5.73 -3.47
CA PRO A 114 -6.67 6.73 -3.11
C PRO A 114 -5.37 6.47 -3.83
N GLU A 115 -4.67 7.53 -4.21
CA GLU A 115 -3.50 7.30 -5.05
C GLU A 115 -2.31 6.74 -4.29
N ASP A 116 -2.21 7.07 -3.00
CA ASP A 116 -1.13 6.65 -2.12
C ASP A 116 -1.67 5.90 -0.88
N CYS A 117 -0.77 5.15 -0.25
CA CYS A 117 -0.97 4.43 1.00
C CYS A 117 0.03 4.94 2.06
N PRO A 118 -0.07 6.19 2.52
CA PRO A 118 1.00 6.76 3.34
C PRO A 118 1.12 6.10 4.71
N ILE A 119 2.29 6.23 5.31
CA ILE A 119 2.55 5.85 6.70
C ILE A 119 3.01 7.08 7.47
N ARG A 120 2.45 7.27 8.66
CA ARG A 120 2.90 8.28 9.61
C ARG A 120 3.67 7.64 10.75
N PHE A 121 4.83 8.18 11.04
CA PHE A 121 5.64 7.83 12.20
C PHE A 121 5.67 9.02 13.14
N ASN A 122 5.15 8.85 14.35
CA ASN A 122 5.17 9.91 15.35
C ASN A 122 6.21 9.56 16.43
N ARG A 123 7.30 10.34 16.47
CA ARG A 123 8.44 10.10 17.35
C ARG A 123 8.19 10.49 18.80
N LYS A 124 7.24 11.40 19.06
CA LYS A 124 6.84 11.82 20.43
C LYS A 124 5.96 10.81 21.14
N THR A 125 5.04 10.20 20.40
CA THR A 125 4.12 9.16 20.92
C THR A 125 4.70 7.75 20.79
N GLY A 126 5.68 7.56 19.90
CA GLY A 126 6.24 6.23 19.60
C GLY A 126 5.26 5.34 18.84
N LYS A 127 4.32 5.95 18.08
CA LYS A 127 3.26 5.25 17.34
C LYS A 127 3.46 5.37 15.84
N VAL A 128 2.98 4.35 15.12
CA VAL A 128 2.99 4.28 13.66
C VAL A 128 1.57 4.04 13.18
N TYR A 129 1.16 4.84 12.20
CA TYR A 129 -0.16 4.79 11.61
C TYR A 129 -0.05 4.46 10.14
N ILE A 130 -0.75 3.42 9.71
CA ILE A 130 -0.68 2.91 8.35
C ILE A 130 -2.02 3.18 7.69
N TYR A 131 -1.99 3.91 6.58
CA TYR A 131 -3.13 4.06 5.70
C TYR A 131 -3.02 3.02 4.59
N ASP A 132 -3.86 2.00 4.65
CA ASP A 132 -4.04 1.01 3.60
C ASP A 132 -5.39 1.20 2.92
N HIS A 133 -5.43 0.90 1.63
CA HIS A 133 -6.67 0.68 0.89
C HIS A 133 -6.47 -0.54 0.01
N PHE A 134 -7.55 -1.01 -0.61
CA PHE A 134 -7.48 -2.15 -1.51
C PHE A 134 -6.55 -1.87 -2.70
N ILE A 135 -5.39 -2.54 -2.75
CA ILE A 135 -4.47 -2.47 -3.88
C ILE A 135 -4.86 -3.56 -4.88
N LEU A 136 -5.28 -3.15 -6.08
CA LEU A 136 -5.59 -4.08 -7.16
C LEU A 136 -4.30 -4.78 -7.63
N TYR A 137 -4.12 -6.03 -7.20
CA TYR A 137 -2.97 -6.87 -7.54
C TYR A 137 -3.47 -8.25 -8.00
N PHE A 138 -3.18 -8.63 -9.24
CA PHE A 138 -3.65 -9.89 -9.83
C PHE A 138 -3.11 -11.16 -9.16
N GLY A 139 -2.08 -11.06 -8.30
CA GLY A 139 -1.63 -12.18 -7.46
C GLY A 139 -2.34 -12.28 -6.11
N SER A 140 -3.23 -11.33 -5.76
CA SER A 140 -4.03 -11.38 -4.54
C SER A 140 -5.39 -11.99 -4.80
N TRP A 141 -5.79 -12.95 -3.96
CA TRP A 141 -7.14 -13.54 -3.99
C TRP A 141 -8.24 -12.48 -3.78
N ALA A 142 -7.92 -11.38 -3.10
CA ALA A 142 -8.83 -10.27 -2.89
C ALA A 142 -9.28 -9.63 -4.23
N THR A 143 -8.44 -9.63 -5.27
CA THR A 143 -8.81 -9.11 -6.60
C THR A 143 -9.96 -9.88 -7.24
N PHE A 144 -10.08 -11.18 -6.93
CA PHE A 144 -11.11 -12.05 -7.50
C PHE A 144 -12.33 -12.22 -6.59
N THR A 145 -12.27 -11.77 -5.33
CA THR A 145 -13.32 -12.01 -4.33
C THR A 145 -13.93 -10.76 -3.72
N LEU A 146 -13.21 -9.64 -3.70
CA LEU A 146 -13.70 -8.39 -3.11
C LEU A 146 -14.69 -7.71 -4.07
N SER A 147 -15.77 -7.12 -3.56
CA SER A 147 -16.69 -6.35 -4.42
C SER A 147 -16.02 -5.08 -4.98
N PRO A 148 -16.29 -4.69 -6.25
CA PRO A 148 -15.72 -3.47 -6.83
C PRO A 148 -16.07 -2.19 -6.05
N LEU A 149 -17.18 -2.22 -5.31
CA LEU A 149 -17.64 -1.08 -4.52
C LEU A 149 -16.85 -0.87 -3.23
N LYS A 150 -16.11 -1.90 -2.78
CA LYS A 150 -15.30 -1.85 -1.56
C LYS A 150 -13.92 -1.24 -1.77
N VAL A 151 -13.58 -0.85 -2.99
CA VAL A 151 -12.27 -0.26 -3.30
C VAL A 151 -12.04 1.07 -2.58
N LYS A 152 -13.11 1.76 -2.18
CA LYS A 152 -13.06 2.97 -1.36
C LYS A 152 -12.83 2.71 0.13
N GLU A 153 -12.96 1.46 0.59
CA GLU A 153 -12.79 1.13 2.01
C GLU A 153 -11.32 1.30 2.39
N ILE A 154 -11.09 2.22 3.33
CA ILE A 154 -9.76 2.49 3.89
C ILE A 154 -9.60 1.68 5.16
N THR A 155 -8.46 1.00 5.27
CA THR A 155 -8.06 0.29 6.48
C THR A 155 -6.96 1.10 7.13
N VAL A 156 -7.19 1.53 8.36
CA VAL A 156 -6.18 2.25 9.12
C VAL A 156 -5.73 1.38 10.27
N LYS A 157 -4.42 1.19 10.40
CA LYS A 157 -3.80 0.40 11.47
C LYS A 157 -2.93 1.29 12.33
N GLU A 158 -2.95 1.04 13.63
CA GLU A 158 -2.09 1.71 14.61
C GLU A 158 -1.20 0.67 15.29
N PHE A 159 0.10 0.93 15.34
CA PHE A 159 1.09 0.07 15.98
C PHE A 159 2.06 0.88 16.84
N ASN A 160 2.70 0.21 17.80
CA ASN A 160 3.82 0.82 18.52
C ASN A 160 5.08 0.68 17.70
N TRP A 161 5.87 1.75 17.59
CA TRP A 161 7.15 1.72 16.92
C TRP A 161 8.07 0.65 17.51
N ALA A 162 8.09 0.48 18.84
CA ALA A 162 8.94 -0.50 19.53
C ALA A 162 8.79 -1.93 18.99
N ASP A 163 7.56 -2.31 18.61
CA ASP A 163 7.17 -3.66 18.21
C ASP A 163 7.40 -3.93 16.70
N ILE A 164 7.78 -2.91 15.93
CA ILE A 164 8.00 -3.00 14.48
C ILE A 164 9.47 -3.34 14.17
N GLN A 165 9.70 -4.25 13.24
CA GLN A 165 11.04 -4.65 12.81
C GLN A 165 11.11 -4.69 11.28
N GLY A 166 12.23 -4.24 10.71
CA GLY A 166 12.44 -4.24 9.26
C GLY A 166 12.99 -5.57 8.78
N CYS A 167 12.46 -6.08 7.68
CA CYS A 167 12.93 -7.27 6.98
C CYS A 167 13.05 -6.96 5.49
N MET A 168 14.13 -7.40 4.86
CA MET A 168 14.26 -7.35 3.41
C MET A 168 13.67 -8.63 2.82
N THR A 169 12.79 -8.50 1.83
CA THR A 169 12.28 -9.61 1.02
C THR A 169 12.70 -9.42 -0.44
N SER A 170 12.72 -10.50 -1.22
CA SER A 170 13.02 -10.41 -2.65
C SER A 170 11.97 -11.12 -3.48
N VAL A 171 11.42 -10.44 -4.48
CA VAL A 171 10.50 -11.03 -5.44
C VAL A 171 11.20 -11.15 -6.79
N SER A 172 11.28 -12.38 -7.29
CA SER A 172 11.83 -12.70 -8.60
C SER A 172 10.70 -12.93 -9.59
N VAL A 173 10.73 -12.20 -10.71
CA VAL A 173 9.77 -12.35 -11.80
C VAL A 173 10.50 -12.86 -13.04
N PRO A 174 10.03 -13.94 -13.69
CA PRO A 174 10.61 -14.42 -14.93
C PRO A 174 10.34 -13.44 -16.07
N LEU A 175 11.34 -13.19 -16.91
CA LEU A 175 11.20 -12.37 -18.10
C LEU A 175 10.84 -13.23 -19.31
N ALA A 176 10.01 -12.67 -20.20
CA ALA A 176 9.65 -13.30 -21.47
C ALA A 176 10.87 -13.55 -22.37
N SER A 177 11.95 -12.77 -22.21
CA SER A 177 13.21 -12.90 -22.95
C SER A 177 14.14 -14.00 -22.44
N GLY A 178 13.74 -14.75 -21.39
CA GLY A 178 14.61 -15.70 -20.71
C GLY A 178 15.52 -14.99 -19.69
N GLY A 179 15.18 -15.11 -18.41
CA GLY A 179 15.91 -14.48 -17.29
C GLY A 179 14.99 -14.24 -16.10
N MET A 180 15.55 -13.75 -14.99
CA MET A 180 14.78 -13.33 -13.82
C MET A 180 15.17 -11.91 -13.40
N VAL A 181 14.19 -11.03 -13.24
CA VAL A 181 14.40 -9.75 -12.56
C VAL A 181 14.07 -9.95 -11.10
N ARG A 182 15.04 -9.64 -10.25
CA ARG A 182 14.88 -9.65 -8.80
C ARG A 182 14.61 -8.22 -8.34
N SER A 183 13.43 -8.01 -7.78
CA SER A 183 13.08 -6.80 -7.05
C SER A 183 13.24 -7.05 -5.56
N TYR A 184 13.75 -6.09 -4.83
CA TYR A 184 13.79 -6.12 -3.38
C TYR A 184 12.56 -5.38 -2.83
N ARG A 185 12.21 -5.69 -1.59
CA ARG A 185 11.12 -5.03 -0.84
C ARG A 185 11.53 -4.92 0.62
N LEU A 186 11.26 -3.76 1.21
CA LEU A 186 11.37 -3.49 2.63
C LEU A 186 10.00 -3.77 3.25
N GLU A 187 9.88 -4.90 3.93
CA GLU A 187 8.69 -5.28 4.68
C GLU A 187 8.93 -5.09 6.17
N CYS A 188 7.97 -4.45 6.84
CA CYS A 188 7.99 -4.27 8.28
C CYS A 188 7.09 -5.33 8.91
N VAL A 189 7.64 -6.10 9.84
CA VAL A 189 6.91 -7.05 10.66
C VAL A 189 6.54 -6.40 11.99
N VAL A 190 5.32 -6.61 12.43
CA VAL A 190 4.81 -6.19 13.74
C VAL A 190 4.79 -7.41 14.64
N CYS A 191 5.54 -7.38 15.73
CA CYS A 191 5.61 -8.47 16.68
C CYS A 191 4.68 -8.24 17.89
N GLU A 192 4.32 -9.30 18.62
CA GLU A 192 3.79 -9.11 19.97
C GLU A 192 4.89 -8.48 20.85
N PRO A 193 4.52 -7.62 21.81
CA PRO A 193 5.50 -6.89 22.62
C PRO A 193 6.54 -7.80 23.27
N ASN A 194 7.81 -7.47 23.09
CA ASN A 194 8.96 -8.23 23.60
C ASN A 194 9.06 -9.69 23.10
N THR A 195 8.43 -10.02 21.98
CA THR A 195 8.53 -11.35 21.35
C THR A 195 9.07 -11.26 19.93
N THR A 196 9.31 -12.42 19.31
CA THR A 196 9.55 -12.53 17.86
C THR A 196 8.33 -13.06 17.10
N LYS A 197 7.17 -13.14 17.75
CA LYS A 197 5.95 -13.64 17.15
C LYS A 197 5.27 -12.52 16.35
N VAL A 198 5.19 -12.68 15.05
CA VAL A 198 4.60 -11.72 14.10
C VAL A 198 3.08 -11.83 14.15
N ILE A 199 2.42 -10.70 14.38
CA ILE A 199 0.96 -10.56 14.37
C ILE A 199 0.44 -9.90 13.09
N ASP A 200 1.27 -9.06 12.48
CA ASP A 200 0.95 -8.37 11.23
C ASP A 200 2.25 -8.02 10.50
N HIS A 201 2.15 -7.72 9.22
CA HIS A 201 3.26 -7.19 8.44
C HIS A 201 2.72 -6.26 7.36
N PHE A 202 3.55 -5.31 6.94
CA PHE A 202 3.21 -4.37 5.89
C PHE A 202 4.43 -4.04 5.04
N LEU A 203 4.20 -3.79 3.76
CA LEU A 203 5.23 -3.26 2.87
C LEU A 203 5.47 -1.79 3.23
N LEU A 204 6.72 -1.41 3.48
CA LEU A 204 7.14 -0.03 3.69
C LEU A 204 7.66 0.59 2.39
N ALA A 205 8.48 -0.15 1.63
CA ALA A 205 9.00 0.31 0.36
C ALA A 205 9.30 -0.86 -0.59
N ALA A 206 9.20 -0.62 -1.90
CA ALA A 206 9.65 -1.55 -2.94
C ALA A 206 10.55 -0.81 -3.95
N GLY A 207 11.54 -1.50 -4.53
CA GLY A 207 12.48 -0.91 -5.50
C GLY A 207 13.95 -1.19 -5.21
N SER A 208 14.83 -0.30 -5.68
CA SER A 208 16.29 -0.51 -5.76
C SER A 208 17.09 0.04 -4.57
N SER A 209 16.50 0.84 -3.68
CA SER A 209 17.25 1.62 -2.66
C SER A 209 16.78 1.40 -1.22
N LEU A 210 16.32 0.18 -0.91
CA LEU A 210 15.44 -0.17 0.21
C LEU A 210 16.06 -0.26 1.62
N GLY A 211 17.34 0.07 1.77
CA GLY A 211 17.97 0.18 3.08
C GLY A 211 17.91 1.59 3.65
N TYR A 212 17.95 2.61 2.79
CA TYR A 212 18.12 3.99 3.21
C TYR A 212 16.88 4.55 3.90
N GLU A 213 15.67 4.21 3.45
CA GLU A 213 14.44 4.66 4.11
C GLU A 213 14.34 4.07 5.52
N TRP A 214 14.68 2.79 5.69
CA TRP A 214 14.68 2.15 7.00
C TRP A 214 15.68 2.85 7.94
N MET A 215 16.89 3.12 7.47
CA MET A 215 17.91 3.84 8.24
C MET A 215 17.45 5.25 8.62
N TRP A 216 16.85 5.98 7.66
CA TRP A 216 16.30 7.32 7.86
C TRP A 216 15.23 7.32 8.95
N ILE A 217 14.24 6.41 8.85
CA ILE A 217 13.11 6.32 9.80
C ILE A 217 13.62 5.97 11.20
N ASN A 218 14.57 5.03 11.32
CA ASN A 218 15.14 4.70 12.62
C ASN A 218 15.81 5.89 13.30
N SER A 219 16.64 6.63 12.54
CA SER A 219 17.32 7.82 13.04
C SER A 219 16.33 8.92 13.42
N TYR A 220 15.29 9.15 12.61
CA TYR A 220 14.21 10.11 12.91
C TYR A 220 13.45 9.74 14.20
N MET A 221 13.07 8.47 14.35
CA MET A 221 12.36 7.96 15.53
C MET A 221 13.23 7.96 16.80
N ALA A 222 14.56 7.98 16.64
CA ALA A 222 15.52 8.10 17.73
C ALA A 222 15.95 9.54 18.02
N PHE A 223 15.30 10.55 17.42
CA PHE A 223 15.64 11.97 17.55
C PHE A 223 17.09 12.29 17.10
N SER A 224 17.62 11.53 16.13
CA SER A 224 18.96 11.68 15.59
C SER A 224 18.90 12.30 14.18
N ASP A 225 18.65 13.61 14.13
CA ASP A 225 18.34 14.32 12.88
C ASP A 225 19.58 14.78 12.09
N ASN A 226 20.77 14.75 12.70
CA ASN A 226 22.01 15.34 12.16
C ASN A 226 22.41 14.85 10.76
N ASN A 227 22.02 13.63 10.40
CA ASN A 227 22.41 12.97 9.14
C ASN A 227 21.22 12.69 8.23
N LEU A 228 20.05 13.28 8.45
CA LEU A 228 18.86 13.06 7.62
C LEU A 228 18.85 14.01 6.42
N ASP A 229 18.54 13.50 5.23
CA ASP A 229 18.13 14.38 4.14
C ASP A 229 16.71 14.92 4.38
N ALA A 230 16.46 16.13 3.87
CA ALA A 230 15.15 16.78 3.90
C ALA A 230 14.55 16.88 2.49
N GLU A 231 14.92 15.95 1.59
CA GLU A 231 14.38 15.92 0.25
C GLU A 231 12.92 15.48 0.30
N PHE A 232 12.01 16.41 0.03
CA PHE A 232 10.60 16.10 -0.12
C PHE A 232 10.33 15.48 -1.49
N MET A 233 9.29 14.65 -1.54
CA MET A 233 8.77 14.12 -2.80
C MET A 233 8.39 15.27 -3.75
N PRO A 234 8.76 15.23 -5.04
CA PRO A 234 8.49 16.31 -5.99
C PRO A 234 7.00 16.66 -6.09
N GLU A 235 6.67 17.95 -6.18
CA GLU A 235 5.26 18.40 -6.29
C GLU A 235 4.56 17.90 -7.56
N GLU A 236 5.29 17.66 -8.64
CA GLU A 236 4.74 17.11 -9.89
C GLU A 236 4.24 15.66 -9.70
N GLU A 237 4.91 14.88 -8.83
CA GLU A 237 4.44 13.57 -8.37
C GLU A 237 3.23 13.69 -7.42
N PHE A 238 2.92 14.90 -6.94
CA PHE A 238 1.82 15.22 -6.03
C PHE A 238 0.53 15.64 -6.72
N THR A 239 0.44 15.52 -8.04
CA THR A 239 -0.80 15.77 -8.81
C THR A 239 -1.80 14.61 -8.67
N TRP A 240 -2.09 14.23 -7.42
CA TRP A 240 -2.95 13.10 -7.07
C TRP A 240 -4.44 13.43 -7.33
N PRO A 241 -5.10 12.88 -8.37
CA PRO A 241 -6.54 13.02 -8.58
C PRO A 241 -7.41 12.67 -7.37
N ILE A 242 -7.01 11.67 -6.57
CA ILE A 242 -7.76 11.23 -5.39
C ILE A 242 -6.87 11.32 -4.16
N LYS A 243 -7.10 12.37 -3.37
CA LYS A 243 -6.32 12.67 -2.17
C LYS A 243 -6.54 11.63 -1.08
N VAL A 244 -5.49 11.36 -0.32
CA VAL A 244 -5.55 10.56 0.91
C VAL A 244 -6.37 11.35 1.94
N ASN A 245 -7.36 10.71 2.54
CA ASN A 245 -8.19 11.30 3.57
C ASN A 245 -8.12 10.46 4.85
N TRP A 246 -7.30 10.89 5.80
CA TRP A 246 -7.18 10.22 7.09
C TRP A 246 -8.48 10.38 7.89
N PRO A 247 -8.99 9.32 8.56
CA PRO A 247 -10.10 9.44 9.49
C PRO A 247 -9.76 10.45 10.59
N GLU A 248 -10.72 11.27 10.99
CA GLU A 248 -10.50 12.41 11.90
C GLU A 248 -9.80 12.01 13.21
N GLU A 249 -10.22 10.89 13.82
CA GLU A 249 -9.60 10.33 15.02
C GLU A 249 -8.11 10.06 14.81
N ILE A 250 -7.76 9.40 13.70
CA ILE A 250 -6.38 9.01 13.41
C ILE A 250 -5.55 10.23 12.99
N ASP A 251 -6.14 11.16 12.24
CA ASP A 251 -5.46 12.39 11.85
C ASP A 251 -5.03 13.19 13.09
N LYS A 252 -5.91 13.31 14.09
CA LYS A 252 -5.59 13.93 15.38
C LYS A 252 -4.55 13.13 16.16
N LYS A 253 -4.75 11.81 16.34
CA LYS A 253 -3.81 10.93 17.09
C LYS A 253 -2.40 10.93 16.50
N SER A 254 -2.30 10.87 15.17
CA SER A 254 -1.00 10.80 14.47
C SER A 254 -0.21 12.09 14.52
N LYS A 255 -0.87 13.23 14.76
CA LYS A 255 -0.26 14.56 14.86
C LYS A 255 -0.06 15.05 16.30
N ALA A 256 -0.40 14.24 17.30
CA ALA A 256 -0.23 14.61 18.70
C ALA A 256 1.24 14.93 19.02
N SER A 257 1.49 16.03 19.72
CA SER A 257 2.84 16.49 20.08
C SER A 257 3.36 15.84 21.36
N SER A 258 2.51 15.09 22.07
CA SER A 258 2.87 14.37 23.30
C SER A 258 2.03 13.11 23.51
N LEU A 259 2.54 12.20 24.34
CA LEU A 259 1.80 11.00 24.74
C LEU A 259 0.54 11.33 25.55
N GLU A 260 0.58 12.39 26.37
CA GLU A 260 -0.56 12.85 27.16
C GLU A 260 -1.69 13.39 26.26
N GLU A 261 -1.35 14.16 25.23
CA GLU A 261 -2.31 14.64 24.24
C GLU A 261 -2.93 13.47 23.48
N TYR A 262 -2.12 12.51 23.03
CA TYR A 262 -2.61 11.28 22.41
C TYR A 262 -3.62 10.55 23.30
N GLN A 263 -3.32 10.39 24.60
CA GLN A 263 -4.21 9.71 25.56
C GLN A 263 -5.54 10.47 25.74
N LYS A 264 -5.51 11.80 25.75
CA LYS A 264 -6.73 12.63 25.81
C LYS A 264 -7.61 12.42 24.58
N ILE A 265 -7.02 12.47 23.39
CA ILE A 265 -7.72 12.24 22.11
C ILE A 265 -8.29 10.81 22.08
N ASP A 266 -7.51 9.81 22.48
CA ASP A 266 -7.96 8.42 22.52
C ASP A 266 -9.15 8.23 23.47
N ALA A 267 -9.11 8.86 24.65
CA ALA A 267 -10.21 8.82 25.61
C ALA A 267 -11.48 9.54 25.10
N GLU A 268 -11.32 10.65 24.39
CA GLU A 268 -12.44 11.38 23.77
C GLU A 268 -13.16 10.53 22.73
N TYR A 269 -12.43 9.93 21.80
CA TYR A 269 -13.03 9.11 20.74
C TYR A 269 -13.54 7.75 21.21
N LYS A 270 -13.02 7.20 22.32
CA LYS A 270 -13.61 6.03 22.96
C LYS A 270 -15.02 6.32 23.48
N LYS A 271 -15.24 7.48 24.11
CA LYS A 271 -16.56 7.90 24.61
C LYS A 271 -17.57 8.15 23.50
N ILE A 272 -17.13 8.55 22.30
CA ILE A 272 -18.02 8.79 21.15
C ILE A 272 -18.51 7.46 20.54
N LYS A 273 -17.77 6.36 20.73
CA LYS A 273 -18.09 5.04 20.18
C LYS A 273 -18.97 4.18 21.11
N GLU A 274 -19.09 4.58 22.38
CA GLU A 274 -20.01 3.99 23.37
C GLU A 274 -21.42 4.58 23.23
#